data_AF-A0A945VZF0-F1
#
_entry.id   AF-A0A945VZF0-F1
#
_cell.length_a   1.000
_cell.length_b   1.000
_cell.length_c   1.000
_cell.angle_alpha   90.00
_cell.angle_beta   90.00
_cell.angle_gamma   90.00
#
_symmetry.space_group_name_H-M   'P 1'
#
loop_
_entity.id
_entity.type
_entity.pdbx_description
1 polymer ?
#
loop_
_entity_poly.entity_id
_entity_poly.type
_entity_poly.pdbx_seq_one_letter_code
_entity_poly.pdbx_strand_id
1 'polypeptide(L)'
;MTRTNAIQKILSRNDTGETGGHQAGIHIHKKKEILSFFPVLNKEEKNPRIMITFTDSFEDKWSFSFIYYNNLFFNGTRNEYRLTGMTSFIKTHKLKAGDELSLARDENGFYAIYFSRKNVVQNISAGKLKLGNSWKVIGI
;
A
#
# COMPACT_ATOMS: atom_id res chain seq x y z
N MET A 1 7.82 11.88 -17.73
CA MET A 1 7.11 12.18 -16.47
C MET A 1 7.90 11.55 -15.35
N THR A 2 8.31 12.33 -14.36
CA THR A 2 9.09 11.83 -13.21
C THR A 2 8.18 10.94 -12.36
N ARG A 3 8.68 9.74 -11.99
CA ARG A 3 7.96 8.85 -11.07
C ARG A 3 7.97 9.46 -9.67
N THR A 4 6.91 9.24 -8.90
CA THR A 4 6.91 9.57 -7.48
C THR A 4 7.92 8.68 -6.75
N ASN A 5 8.81 9.29 -5.96
CA ASN A 5 9.84 8.57 -5.23
C ASN A 5 9.34 8.06 -3.87
N ALA A 6 8.29 8.67 -3.29
CA ALA A 6 7.77 8.24 -2.01
C ALA A 6 6.27 8.51 -1.82
N ILE A 7 5.60 7.55 -1.19
CA ILE A 7 4.17 7.60 -0.86
C ILE A 7 3.95 7.10 0.56
N GLN A 8 2.94 7.64 1.24
CA GLN A 8 2.55 7.22 2.58
C GLN A 8 1.06 6.90 2.64
N LYS A 9 0.72 5.88 3.41
CA LYS A 9 -0.66 5.51 3.74
C LYS A 9 -0.89 5.43 5.24
N ILE A 10 -2.01 5.96 5.71
CA ILE A 10 -2.57 5.58 7.02
C ILE A 10 -3.31 4.24 6.85
N LEU A 11 -2.87 3.20 7.56
CA LEU A 11 -3.43 1.86 7.45
C LEU A 11 -4.87 1.81 7.95
N SER A 12 -5.76 1.22 7.16
CA SER A 12 -7.13 0.89 7.57
C SER A 12 -7.19 -0.49 8.21
N ARG A 13 -8.32 -0.82 8.85
CA ARG A 13 -8.57 -2.16 9.41
C ARG A 13 -8.52 -3.28 8.38
N ASN A 14 -8.86 -2.99 7.12
CA ASN A 14 -8.76 -3.97 6.03
C ASN A 14 -7.30 -4.20 5.62
N ASP A 15 -6.50 -3.13 5.60
CA ASP A 15 -5.08 -3.23 5.24
C ASP A 15 -4.34 -4.11 6.26
N THR A 16 -4.69 -4.03 7.54
CA THR A 16 -4.08 -4.83 8.63
C THR A 16 -4.74 -6.19 8.88
N GLY A 17 -5.82 -6.53 8.17
CA GLY A 17 -6.56 -7.79 8.35
C GLY A 17 -7.37 -7.87 9.65
N GLU A 18 -7.58 -6.76 10.36
CA GLU A 18 -8.34 -6.69 11.63
C GLU A 18 -9.86 -6.88 11.44
N THR A 19 -10.34 -6.90 10.20
CA THR A 19 -11.75 -7.17 9.89
C THR A 19 -12.07 -8.65 9.76
N GLY A 20 -11.07 -9.55 9.86
CA GLY A 20 -11.25 -11.00 9.75
C GLY A 20 -11.65 -11.49 8.35
N GLY A 21 -11.84 -10.59 7.39
CA GLY A 21 -11.98 -10.91 5.97
C GLY A 21 -10.65 -11.36 5.36
N HIS A 22 -10.70 -11.78 4.09
CA HIS A 22 -9.57 -12.26 3.28
C HIS A 22 -8.24 -11.51 3.51
N GLN A 23 -7.12 -12.21 3.31
CA GLN A 23 -5.71 -11.81 3.52
C GLN A 23 -5.42 -10.30 3.52
N ALA A 24 -4.61 -9.86 4.48
CA ALA A 24 -4.11 -8.48 4.58
C ALA A 24 -3.41 -8.05 3.28
N GLY A 25 -3.82 -6.90 2.77
CA GLY A 25 -3.33 -6.35 1.51
C GLY A 25 -3.80 -4.92 1.32
N ILE A 26 -2.92 -4.08 0.80
CA ILE A 26 -3.13 -2.65 0.77
C ILE A 26 -3.83 -2.24 -0.52
N HIS A 27 -4.93 -1.49 -0.40
CA HIS A 27 -5.56 -0.85 -1.55
C HIS A 27 -4.76 0.38 -2.03
N ILE A 28 -4.36 0.38 -3.30
CA ILE A 28 -3.60 1.47 -3.93
C ILE A 28 -4.55 2.37 -4.72
N HIS A 29 -4.54 3.68 -4.41
CA HIS A 29 -5.40 4.64 -5.10
C HIS A 29 -4.94 4.84 -6.55
N LYS A 30 -5.88 4.91 -7.51
CA LYS A 30 -5.62 5.14 -8.95
C LYS A 30 -5.12 6.55 -9.30
N LYS A 31 -4.86 7.38 -8.29
CA LYS A 31 -4.38 8.75 -8.47
C LYS A 31 -2.99 8.68 -9.08
N LYS A 32 -2.74 9.45 -10.14
CA LYS A 32 -1.52 9.34 -10.95
C LYS A 32 -0.25 9.55 -10.11
N GLU A 33 -0.32 10.47 -9.16
CA GLU A 33 0.72 10.80 -8.21
C GLU A 33 1.06 9.64 -7.25
N ILE A 34 0.10 8.76 -6.94
CA ILE A 34 0.34 7.55 -6.13
C ILE A 34 0.76 6.39 -7.03
N LEU A 35 0.04 6.17 -8.12
CA LEU A 35 0.24 5.02 -8.99
C LEU A 35 1.59 5.06 -9.71
N SER A 36 2.12 6.24 -10.03
CA SER A 36 3.43 6.40 -10.68
C SER A 36 4.63 5.98 -9.80
N PHE A 37 4.42 5.78 -8.50
CA PHE A 37 5.40 5.13 -7.62
C PHE A 37 5.67 3.69 -8.06
N PHE A 38 4.65 2.96 -8.53
CA PHE A 38 4.77 1.56 -8.90
C PHE A 38 5.21 1.38 -10.37
N PRO A 39 5.79 0.21 -10.72
CA PRO A 39 6.00 -0.16 -12.12
C PRO A 39 4.68 -0.18 -12.90
N VAL A 40 4.76 0.14 -14.19
CA VAL A 40 3.59 0.07 -15.09
C VAL A 40 3.27 -1.40 -15.35
N LEU A 41 2.00 -1.77 -15.17
CA LEU A 41 1.48 -3.10 -15.50
C LEU A 41 0.80 -3.09 -16.87
N ASN A 42 0.97 -4.17 -17.64
CA ASN A 42 0.27 -4.33 -18.91
C ASN A 42 -1.24 -4.53 -18.68
N LYS A 43 -2.05 -3.54 -19.02
CA LYS A 43 -3.51 -3.57 -18.76
C LYS A 43 -4.29 -4.48 -19.71
N GLU A 44 -3.67 -4.93 -20.80
CA GLU A 44 -4.25 -5.85 -21.78
C GLU A 44 -4.21 -7.31 -21.28
N GLU A 45 -3.38 -7.60 -20.28
CA GLU A 45 -3.38 -8.88 -19.58
C GLU A 45 -4.44 -8.87 -18.47
N LYS A 46 -5.05 -10.03 -18.18
CA LYS A 46 -5.99 -10.18 -17.06
C LYS A 46 -5.23 -10.34 -15.74
N ASN A 47 -5.50 -9.46 -14.78
CA ASN A 47 -4.90 -9.43 -13.46
C ASN A 47 -3.36 -9.39 -13.45
N PRO A 48 -2.74 -8.47 -14.23
CA PRO A 48 -1.30 -8.37 -14.35
C PRO A 48 -0.70 -8.05 -13.00
N ARG A 49 0.50 -8.57 -12.74
CA ARG A 49 1.19 -8.37 -11.47
C ARG A 49 2.70 -8.39 -11.61
N ILE A 50 3.36 -7.79 -10.64
CA ILE A 50 4.81 -7.84 -10.48
C ILE A 50 5.16 -8.00 -9.00
N MET A 51 6.26 -8.69 -8.71
CA MET A 51 6.83 -8.75 -7.37
C MET A 51 7.74 -7.54 -7.15
N ILE A 52 7.60 -6.88 -6.00
CA ILE A 52 8.45 -5.77 -5.59
C ILE A 52 9.04 -6.14 -4.23
N THR A 53 10.37 -6.10 -4.13
CA THR A 53 11.09 -6.35 -2.89
C THR A 53 11.45 -5.02 -2.24
N PHE A 54 11.01 -4.83 -1.01
CA PHE A 54 11.33 -3.68 -0.17
C PHE A 54 12.33 -4.09 0.91
N THR A 55 13.29 -3.22 1.22
CA THR A 55 14.13 -3.34 2.42
C THR A 55 13.56 -2.46 3.53
N ASP A 56 13.44 -2.98 4.74
CA ASP A 56 13.00 -2.18 5.89
C ASP A 56 14.17 -1.55 6.67
N SER A 57 13.86 -0.82 7.75
CA SER A 57 14.88 -0.18 8.60
C SER A 57 15.75 -1.15 9.40
N PHE A 58 15.44 -2.44 9.38
CA PHE A 58 16.21 -3.52 10.02
C PHE A 58 17.03 -4.32 9.01
N GLU A 59 17.08 -3.88 7.75
CA GLU A 59 17.72 -4.57 6.61
C GLU A 59 17.03 -5.88 6.20
N ASP A 60 15.81 -6.15 6.69
CA ASP A 60 15.02 -7.30 6.28
C ASP A 60 14.37 -7.04 4.91
N LYS A 61 14.33 -8.08 4.07
CA LYS A 61 13.76 -8.01 2.72
C LYS A 61 12.35 -8.58 2.68
N TRP A 62 11.42 -7.78 2.14
CA TRP A 62 10.01 -8.12 2.06
C TRP A 62 9.50 -8.04 0.62
N SER A 63 9.07 -9.18 0.07
CA SER A 63 8.56 -9.27 -1.30
C SER A 63 7.03 -9.25 -1.32
N PHE A 64 6.45 -8.25 -1.99
CA PHE A 64 5.01 -8.07 -2.12
C PHE A 64 4.58 -8.12 -3.58
N SER A 65 3.34 -8.53 -3.84
CA SER A 65 2.78 -8.57 -5.19
C SER A 65 1.94 -7.33 -5.46
N PHE A 66 2.44 -6.45 -6.34
CA PHE A 66 1.66 -5.35 -6.90
C PHE A 66 0.83 -5.88 -8.06
N ILE A 67 -0.50 -5.84 -7.91
CA ILE A 67 -1.46 -6.44 -8.83
C ILE A 67 -2.54 -5.43 -9.23
N TYR A 68 -2.95 -5.47 -10.50
CA TYR A 68 -4.14 -4.76 -10.98
C TYR A 68 -5.29 -5.74 -11.17
N TYR A 69 -6.24 -5.80 -10.23
CA TYR A 69 -7.48 -6.54 -10.46
C TYR A 69 -8.34 -5.77 -11.47
N ASN A 70 -8.20 -6.13 -12.75
CA ASN A 70 -8.83 -5.47 -13.88
C ASN A 70 -9.94 -6.33 -14.51
N ASN A 71 -10.48 -7.29 -13.75
CA ASN A 71 -11.52 -8.21 -14.19
C ASN A 71 -12.72 -7.51 -14.86
N LEU A 72 -12.99 -6.23 -14.55
CA LEU A 72 -14.02 -5.43 -15.22
C LEU A 72 -13.90 -5.46 -16.75
N PHE A 73 -12.69 -5.54 -17.30
CA PHE A 73 -12.45 -5.64 -18.74
C PHE A 73 -12.43 -7.08 -19.27
N PHE A 74 -12.65 -8.07 -18.40
CA PHE A 74 -12.62 -9.51 -18.67
C PHE A 74 -13.81 -10.23 -18.00
N ASN A 75 -15.00 -9.64 -18.11
CA ASN A 75 -16.29 -10.19 -17.63
C ASN A 75 -16.42 -10.38 -16.11
N GLY A 76 -15.71 -9.59 -15.30
CA GLY A 76 -15.88 -9.52 -13.85
C GLY A 76 -16.23 -8.12 -13.36
N THR A 77 -16.09 -7.86 -12.06
CA THR A 77 -16.53 -6.60 -11.43
C THR A 77 -15.41 -5.75 -10.85
N ARG A 78 -14.19 -6.31 -10.71
CA ARG A 78 -13.07 -5.61 -10.06
C ARG A 78 -12.32 -4.68 -11.02
N ASN A 79 -11.99 -3.50 -10.51
CA ASN A 79 -11.14 -2.53 -11.17
C ASN A 79 -10.34 -1.78 -10.10
N GLU A 80 -9.33 -2.40 -9.51
CA GLU A 80 -8.54 -1.83 -8.40
C GLU A 80 -7.10 -2.33 -8.37
N TYR A 81 -6.19 -1.50 -7.88
CA TYR A 81 -4.81 -1.88 -7.64
C TYR A 81 -4.62 -2.28 -6.18
N ARG A 82 -3.82 -3.33 -5.94
CA ARG A 82 -3.45 -3.77 -4.61
C ARG A 82 -1.96 -4.10 -4.49
N LEU A 83 -1.43 -3.92 -3.29
CA LEU A 83 -0.17 -4.51 -2.86
C LEU A 83 -0.50 -5.64 -1.89
N THR A 84 -0.25 -6.88 -2.30
CA THR A 84 -0.67 -8.10 -1.58
C THR A 84 0.54 -8.90 -1.08
N GLY A 85 0.31 -9.89 -0.21
CA GLY A 85 1.38 -10.66 0.43
C GLY A 85 1.96 -9.99 1.69
N MET A 86 1.29 -8.96 2.20
CA MET A 86 1.82 -8.15 3.32
C MET A 86 1.52 -8.72 4.71
N THR A 87 0.76 -9.82 4.81
CA THR A 87 0.35 -10.42 6.08
C THR A 87 1.53 -10.73 7.01
N SER A 88 2.63 -11.27 6.49
CA SER A 88 3.81 -11.60 7.30
C SER A 88 4.45 -10.34 7.89
N PHE A 89 4.73 -9.35 7.02
CA PHE A 89 5.25 -8.03 7.42
C PHE A 89 4.39 -7.37 8.51
N ILE A 90 3.08 -7.29 8.28
CA ILE A 90 2.12 -6.68 9.21
C ILE A 90 2.13 -7.39 10.57
N LYS A 91 2.20 -8.73 10.59
CA LYS A 91 2.24 -9.52 11.82
C LYS A 91 3.57 -9.37 12.56
N THR A 92 4.70 -9.48 11.84
CA THR A 92 6.05 -9.35 12.41
C THR A 92 6.23 -8.00 13.08
N HIS A 93 5.85 -6.91 12.40
CA HIS A 93 5.93 -5.56 12.97
C HIS A 93 4.67 -5.18 13.77
N LYS A 94 3.73 -6.10 14.03
CA LYS A 94 2.51 -5.88 14.82
C LYS A 94 1.72 -4.63 14.41
N LEU A 95 1.66 -4.28 13.12
CA LEU A 95 1.02 -3.06 12.62
C LEU A 95 -0.49 -3.08 12.85
N LYS A 96 -1.07 -1.91 13.16
CA LYS A 96 -2.49 -1.74 13.47
C LYS A 96 -3.12 -0.66 12.61
N ALA A 97 -4.45 -0.69 12.52
CA ALA A 97 -5.18 0.39 11.86
C ALA A 97 -4.86 1.74 12.54
N GLY A 98 -4.54 2.74 11.73
CA GLY A 98 -4.08 4.06 12.18
C GLY A 98 -2.57 4.24 12.19
N ASP A 99 -1.77 3.18 12.15
CA ASP A 99 -0.32 3.29 11.91
C ASP A 99 -0.07 3.80 10.49
N GLU A 100 1.08 4.43 10.27
CA GLU A 100 1.47 4.90 8.94
C GLU A 100 2.47 3.94 8.30
N LEU A 101 2.30 3.70 7.00
CA LEU A 101 3.23 2.96 6.16
C LEU A 101 3.76 3.88 5.06
N SER A 102 5.08 4.01 4.96
CA SER A 102 5.74 4.75 3.89
C SER A 102 6.47 3.79 2.97
N LEU A 103 6.31 3.98 1.66
CA LEU A 103 7.04 3.29 0.62
C LEU A 103 7.92 4.31 -0.10
N ALA A 104 9.19 4.00 -0.26
CA ALA A 104 10.17 4.84 -0.94
C ALA A 104 10.88 4.06 -2.05
N ARG A 105 11.40 4.79 -3.03
CA ARG A 105 12.20 4.27 -4.12
C ARG A 105 13.31 5.28 -4.43
N ASP A 106 14.53 4.79 -4.56
CA ASP A 106 15.67 5.62 -4.97
C ASP A 106 15.84 5.70 -6.50
N GLU A 107 16.85 6.45 -6.94
CA GLU A 107 17.15 6.61 -8.37
C GLU A 107 17.61 5.30 -9.03
N ASN A 108 18.27 4.42 -8.27
CA ASN A 108 18.76 3.12 -8.70
C ASN A 108 17.64 2.07 -8.79
N GLY A 109 16.45 2.37 -8.29
CA GLY A 109 15.29 1.48 -8.30
C GLY A 109 15.21 0.52 -7.12
N PHE A 110 16.00 0.72 -6.07
CA PHE A 110 15.80 0.04 -4.80
C PHE A 110 14.56 0.59 -4.11
N TYR A 111 13.76 -0.30 -3.53
CA TYR A 111 12.58 0.06 -2.78
C TYR A 111 12.82 -0.11 -1.29
N ALA A 112 12.36 0.86 -0.51
CA ALA A 112 12.41 0.83 0.95
C ALA A 112 11.01 0.95 1.56
N ILE A 113 10.82 0.34 2.72
CA ILE A 113 9.57 0.37 3.47
C ILE A 113 9.83 0.84 4.91
N TYR A 114 9.03 1.81 5.35
CA TYR A 114 9.08 2.33 6.71
C TYR A 114 7.69 2.31 7.32
N PHE A 115 7.63 2.32 8.65
CA PHE A 115 6.38 2.45 9.37
C PHE A 115 6.56 3.34 10.60
N SER A 116 5.49 4.03 10.98
CA SER A 116 5.42 4.79 12.23
C SER A 116 4.16 4.40 12.98
N ARG A 117 4.24 4.37 14.30
CA ARG A 117 3.08 4.10 15.15
C ARG A 117 2.23 5.33 15.26
N LYS A 118 0.91 5.15 15.31
CA LYS A 118 0.03 6.23 15.74
C LYS A 118 0.45 6.66 17.16
N ASN A 119 0.99 7.87 17.30
CA ASN A 119 1.15 8.48 18.61
C ASN A 119 -0.26 8.65 19.22
N VAL A 120 -0.50 8.03 20.37
CA VAL A 120 -1.81 8.04 21.05
C VAL A 120 -2.20 9.46 21.53
N VAL A 121 -1.31 10.44 21.42
CA VAL A 121 -1.55 11.83 21.82
C VAL A 121 -2.16 12.66 20.68
N GLN A 122 -3.28 12.23 20.09
CA GLN A 122 -4.21 13.14 19.40
C GLN A 122 -5.65 12.65 19.57
N ASN A 123 -6.28 13.24 20.59
CA ASN A 123 -7.70 13.47 20.83
C ASN A 123 -8.72 12.48 20.22
N ILE A 124 -9.36 11.75 21.14
CA ILE A 124 -10.70 11.21 21.00
C ILE A 124 -11.65 12.39 20.74
N SER A 125 -11.92 12.69 19.48
CA SER A 125 -13.11 13.44 19.08
C SER A 125 -14.00 12.54 18.24
N ALA A 126 -15.18 12.30 18.79
CA ALA A 126 -16.22 11.39 18.35
C ALA A 126 -16.54 11.43 16.84
N GLY A 127 -16.91 10.24 16.35
CA GLY A 127 -18.03 10.10 15.41
C GLY A 127 -17.96 10.87 14.10
N LYS A 128 -17.19 10.34 13.13
CA LYS A 128 -17.53 10.41 11.71
C LYS A 128 -16.61 9.48 10.93
N LEU A 129 -17.18 8.54 10.19
CA LEU A 129 -16.47 7.76 9.17
C LEU A 129 -16.04 8.75 8.07
N LYS A 130 -14.86 9.36 8.22
CA LYS A 130 -14.24 10.11 7.13
C LYS A 130 -13.72 9.10 6.12
N LEU A 131 -14.47 8.93 5.02
CA LEU A 131 -13.95 8.37 3.77
C LEU A 131 -12.94 9.37 3.18
N GLY A 132 -11.82 9.55 3.88
CA GLY A 132 -10.71 10.40 3.47
C GLY A 132 -9.73 9.60 2.64
N ASN A 133 -9.11 10.25 1.67
CA ASN A 133 -8.03 9.66 0.88
C ASN A 133 -6.83 9.39 1.82
N SER A 134 -6.60 8.12 2.20
CA SER A 134 -5.57 7.73 3.17
C SER A 134 -4.14 7.82 2.64
N TRP A 135 -3.97 8.16 1.36
CA TRP A 135 -2.70 8.25 0.66
C TRP A 135 -2.26 9.70 0.47
N LYS A 136 -0.95 9.95 0.67
CA LYS A 136 -0.27 11.20 0.28
C LYS A 136 1.10 10.91 -0.34
N VAL A 137 1.57 11.82 -1.18
CA VAL A 137 2.97 11.89 -1.64
C VAL A 137 3.78 12.60 -0.56
N ILE A 138 4.99 12.12 -0.29
CA ILE A 138 5.90 12.72 0.68
C ILE A 138 7.25 13.03 0.02
N GLY A 139 7.96 14.04 0.54
CA GLY A 139 9.38 14.24 0.23
C GLY A 139 10.23 13.43 1.20
N ILE A 140 11.25 12.76 0.69
CA ILE A 140 12.28 12.07 1.47
C ILE A 140 13.63 12.59 0.99
#